data_AF-A0A2D5ZKJ8-F1
#
_entry.id   AF-A0A2D5ZKJ8-F1
#
_cell.length_a   1.000
_cell.length_b   1.000
_cell.length_c   1.000
_cell.angle_alpha   90.00
_cell.angle_beta   90.00
_cell.angle_gamma   90.00
#
_symmetry.space_group_name_H-M   'P 1'
#
loop_
_entity.id
_entity.type
_entity.pdbx_description
1 polymer ?
#
loop_
_entity_poly.entity_id
_entity_poly.type
_entity_poly.pdbx_seq_one_letter_code
_entity_poly.pdbx_strand_id
1 'polypeptide(L)'
;MLLTTHFTHQIASLFTAAGLALAITASPASGRCFNMESPPPGATYPVGFSLALPDVTISIDEFQYSGGGWAGPAHDANIVVSNEALGSAVQEIMVDNCTIVFEPDPPAKAARFRYADLGGNTNFEINGDFRNVADLSMLDGFIVGGHLVTVVWVSGLGFERGILTVHPAGPPIDLLRVGGQEFFLDDLCYRR
;
A
#
# COMPACT_ATOMS: atom_id res chain seq x y z
N MET A 1 5.48 4.01 55.00
CA MET A 1 4.11 3.64 54.57
C MET A 1 3.37 4.92 54.22
N LEU A 2 3.38 5.32 52.95
CA LEU A 2 2.21 5.80 52.19
C LEU A 2 2.70 6.11 50.75
N LEU A 3 2.28 5.27 49.81
CA LEU A 3 2.36 5.51 48.37
C LEU A 3 1.47 6.71 48.02
N THR A 4 1.94 7.59 47.14
CA THR A 4 1.07 8.44 46.33
C THR A 4 1.50 8.30 44.87
N THR A 5 0.78 7.44 44.15
CA THR A 5 0.84 7.28 42.71
C THR A 5 -0.05 8.35 42.06
N HIS A 6 0.52 9.22 41.25
CA HIS A 6 -0.25 10.08 40.34
C HIS A 6 -0.54 9.29 39.06
N PHE A 7 -1.78 8.80 38.95
CA PHE A 7 -2.37 8.35 37.70
C PHE A 7 -2.82 9.58 36.91
N THR A 8 -2.15 9.88 35.80
CA THR A 8 -2.63 10.85 34.82
C THR A 8 -3.56 10.10 33.85
N HIS A 9 -4.85 10.41 33.89
CA HIS A 9 -5.82 9.89 32.92
C HIS A 9 -5.50 10.46 31.53
N GLN A 10 -5.07 9.60 30.60
CA GLN A 10 -5.10 9.90 29.18
C GLN A 10 -6.55 10.02 28.73
N ILE A 11 -6.93 11.19 28.24
CA ILE A 11 -8.17 11.41 27.52
C ILE A 11 -7.96 10.80 26.14
N ALA A 12 -8.55 9.62 25.91
CA ALA A 12 -8.67 9.05 24.58
C ALA A 12 -9.65 9.92 23.78
N SER A 13 -9.12 10.77 22.92
CA SER A 13 -9.90 11.48 21.92
C SER A 13 -10.49 10.46 20.94
N LEU A 14 -11.78 10.16 21.06
CA LEU A 14 -12.52 9.44 20.02
C LEU A 14 -12.65 10.36 18.80
N PHE A 15 -11.74 10.21 17.85
CA PHE A 15 -12.00 10.68 16.49
C PHE A 15 -13.04 9.74 15.86
N THR A 16 -14.24 10.27 15.65
CA THR A 16 -15.24 9.60 14.81
C THR A 16 -14.75 9.75 13.37
N ALA A 17 -13.98 8.77 12.88
CA ALA A 17 -13.66 8.69 11.45
C ALA A 17 -14.99 8.48 10.72
N ALA A 18 -15.45 9.50 10.00
CA ALA A 18 -16.53 9.35 9.04
C ALA A 18 -16.02 8.36 7.98
N GLY A 19 -16.46 7.11 8.11
CA GLY A 19 -15.97 5.96 7.37
C GLY A 19 -16.06 6.19 5.88
N LEU A 20 -14.90 6.09 5.25
CA LEU A 20 -14.72 6.27 3.83
C LEU A 20 -14.73 4.92 3.14
N ALA A 21 -15.73 4.71 2.29
CA ALA A 21 -15.81 3.49 1.50
C ALA A 21 -14.85 3.59 0.31
N LEU A 22 -13.77 2.80 0.31
CA LEU A 22 -13.14 2.40 -0.94
C LEU A 22 -14.16 1.56 -1.72
N ALA A 23 -14.59 2.01 -2.90
CA ALA A 23 -15.39 1.18 -3.78
C ALA A 23 -14.45 0.33 -4.64
N ILE A 24 -14.62 -0.99 -4.54
CA ILE A 24 -13.99 -1.94 -5.45
C ILE A 24 -14.83 -1.91 -6.73
N THR A 25 -14.28 -1.40 -7.83
CA THR A 25 -14.93 -1.54 -9.14
C THR A 25 -14.43 -2.83 -9.78
N ALA A 26 -15.31 -3.81 -9.91
CA ALA A 26 -15.03 -5.01 -10.68
C ALA A 26 -15.04 -4.66 -12.19
N SER A 27 -13.93 -4.89 -12.88
CA SER A 27 -13.90 -4.82 -14.35
C SER A 27 -14.14 -6.23 -14.92
N PRO A 28 -14.96 -6.39 -15.97
CA PRO A 28 -15.50 -7.69 -16.40
C PRO A 28 -14.48 -8.63 -17.07
N ALA A 29 -13.19 -8.30 -17.11
CA ALA A 29 -12.13 -9.13 -17.68
C ALA A 29 -11.05 -9.51 -16.65
N SER A 30 -11.45 -10.30 -15.64
CA SER A 30 -10.60 -11.15 -14.78
C SER A 30 -9.78 -10.52 -13.63
N GLY A 31 -10.12 -9.36 -13.08
CA GLY A 31 -9.52 -8.85 -11.83
C GLY A 31 -10.44 -7.93 -11.02
N ARG A 32 -10.27 -7.88 -9.70
CA ARG A 32 -10.87 -6.88 -8.81
C ARG A 32 -9.89 -5.73 -8.65
N CYS A 33 -10.33 -4.52 -8.93
CA CYS A 33 -9.51 -3.33 -8.86
C CYS A 33 -10.04 -2.38 -7.79
N PHE A 34 -9.12 -1.81 -7.00
CA PHE A 34 -9.43 -0.73 -6.09
C PHE A 34 -9.52 0.57 -6.87
N ASN A 35 -10.63 1.26 -6.70
CA ASN A 35 -10.83 2.56 -7.30
C ASN A 35 -10.57 3.65 -6.24
N MET A 36 -9.49 4.41 -6.43
CA MET A 36 -9.11 5.51 -5.56
C MET A 36 -10.02 6.74 -5.72
N GLU A 37 -10.99 6.74 -6.64
CA GLU A 37 -12.01 7.81 -6.80
C GLU A 37 -13.12 7.78 -5.74
N SER A 38 -13.27 6.68 -5.03
CA SER A 38 -14.41 6.51 -4.10
C SER A 38 -14.20 7.28 -2.79
N PRO A 39 -12.99 7.26 -2.20
CA PRO A 39 -12.61 8.20 -1.15
C PRO A 39 -12.68 9.67 -1.63
N PRO A 40 -13.16 10.64 -0.82
CA PRO A 40 -13.00 12.05 -1.10
C PRO A 40 -11.52 12.47 -1.20
N PRO A 41 -11.21 13.44 -2.06
CA PRO A 41 -9.91 14.11 -2.07
C PRO A 41 -9.50 14.56 -0.66
N GLY A 42 -8.23 14.36 -0.32
CA GLY A 42 -7.65 14.77 0.96
C GLY A 42 -8.04 13.86 2.13
N ALA A 43 -8.65 12.71 1.87
CA ALA A 43 -8.81 11.69 2.90
C ALA A 43 -7.46 11.13 3.35
N THR A 44 -7.31 10.97 4.66
CA THR A 44 -6.06 10.53 5.29
C THR A 44 -6.31 9.28 6.13
N TYR A 45 -5.41 8.31 6.00
CA TYR A 45 -5.46 7.03 6.71
C TYR A 45 -4.14 6.84 7.48
N PRO A 46 -4.14 6.95 8.81
CA PRO A 46 -2.92 6.83 9.60
C PRO A 46 -2.41 5.38 9.63
N VAL A 47 -1.11 5.21 9.88
CA VAL A 47 -0.54 3.90 10.26
C VAL A 47 -1.35 3.28 11.41
N GLY A 48 -1.68 1.99 11.27
CA GLY A 48 -2.59 1.26 12.14
C GLY A 48 -4.07 1.31 11.71
N PHE A 49 -4.41 2.08 10.66
CA PHE A 49 -5.73 2.03 10.04
C PHE A 49 -5.98 0.67 9.39
N SER A 50 -7.20 0.15 9.53
CA SER A 50 -7.64 -1.07 8.87
C SER A 50 -9.11 -0.96 8.47
N LEU A 51 -9.42 -1.44 7.26
CA LEU A 51 -10.75 -1.49 6.68
C LEU A 51 -11.00 -2.89 6.12
N ALA A 52 -11.93 -3.62 6.73
CA ALA A 52 -12.42 -4.89 6.21
C ALA A 52 -13.54 -4.65 5.20
N LEU A 53 -13.33 -5.09 3.96
CA LEU A 53 -14.33 -5.18 2.90
C LEU A 53 -14.78 -6.66 2.76
N PRO A 54 -15.90 -6.94 2.08
CA PRO A 54 -16.42 -8.31 1.98
C PRO A 54 -15.45 -9.36 1.41
N ASP A 55 -14.36 -8.92 0.77
CA ASP A 55 -13.44 -9.82 0.11
C ASP A 55 -11.97 -9.40 0.11
N VAL A 56 -11.63 -8.46 0.97
CA VAL A 56 -10.26 -7.99 1.18
C VAL A 56 -10.22 -7.11 2.42
N THR A 57 -9.18 -7.27 3.23
CA THR A 57 -8.81 -6.29 4.24
C THR A 57 -7.73 -5.39 3.66
N ILE A 58 -7.88 -4.08 3.88
CA ILE A 58 -6.88 -3.08 3.52
C ILE A 58 -6.41 -2.42 4.81
N SER A 59 -5.10 -2.34 5.03
CA SER A 59 -4.52 -1.61 6.15
C SER A 59 -3.39 -0.69 5.73
N ILE A 60 -3.09 0.29 6.59
CA ILE A 60 -1.90 1.12 6.49
C ILE A 60 -0.94 0.69 7.60
N ASP A 61 0.24 0.23 7.21
CA ASP A 61 1.26 -0.32 8.12
C ASP A 61 2.53 0.52 8.09
N GLU A 62 3.41 0.30 9.07
CA GLU A 62 4.71 0.96 9.15
C GLU A 62 5.60 0.67 7.93
N PHE A 63 6.48 1.63 7.64
CA PHE A 63 7.54 1.52 6.63
C PHE A 63 8.91 1.33 7.27
N GLN A 64 9.79 0.60 6.59
CA GLN A 64 11.18 0.43 6.96
C GLN A 64 12.10 1.24 6.04
N TYR A 65 12.88 2.15 6.63
CA TYR A 65 13.94 2.88 5.95
C TYR A 65 15.03 1.92 5.43
N SER A 66 15.79 2.34 4.43
CA SER A 66 16.91 1.57 3.86
C SER A 66 17.97 1.15 4.90
N GLY A 67 18.08 1.87 6.02
CA GLY A 67 18.94 1.52 7.16
C GLY A 67 18.36 0.45 8.10
N GLY A 68 17.15 -0.05 7.85
CA GLY A 68 16.48 -1.09 8.64
C GLY A 68 15.63 -0.57 9.81
N GLY A 69 15.69 0.73 10.12
CA GLY A 69 14.82 1.36 11.11
C GLY A 69 13.39 1.50 10.61
N TRP A 70 12.41 1.33 11.50
CA TRP A 70 11.00 1.55 11.18
C TRP A 70 10.61 3.01 11.41
N ALA A 71 9.74 3.53 10.54
CA ALA A 71 9.27 4.91 10.60
C ALA A 71 8.39 5.21 11.82
N GLY A 72 7.77 4.16 12.39
CA GLY A 72 6.83 4.31 13.51
C GLY A 72 5.44 4.79 13.04
N PRO A 73 4.53 5.10 13.99
CA PRO A 73 3.11 5.26 13.69
C PRO A 73 2.69 6.68 13.26
N ALA A 74 3.63 7.63 13.14
CA ALA A 74 3.33 9.05 12.94
C ALA A 74 3.17 9.44 11.45
N HIS A 75 2.76 8.49 10.62
CA HIS A 75 2.69 8.60 9.16
C HIS A 75 1.32 8.16 8.64
N ASP A 76 1.01 8.55 7.41
CA ASP A 76 -0.32 8.37 6.84
C ASP A 76 -0.30 8.22 5.31
N ALA A 77 -1.34 7.57 4.81
CA ALA A 77 -1.66 7.48 3.40
C ALA A 77 -2.75 8.51 3.05
N ASN A 78 -2.59 9.22 1.94
CA ASN A 78 -3.47 10.30 1.52
C ASN A 78 -4.06 10.04 0.15
N ILE A 79 -5.35 10.29 0.00
CA ILE A 79 -6.02 10.34 -1.30
C ILE A 79 -5.76 11.72 -1.90
N VAL A 80 -5.03 11.75 -3.01
CA VAL A 80 -4.59 12.99 -3.65
C VAL A 80 -5.17 13.10 -5.05
N VAL A 81 -5.43 14.32 -5.50
CA VAL A 81 -5.85 14.61 -6.88
C VAL A 81 -4.60 14.98 -7.67
N SER A 82 -3.98 13.96 -8.26
CA SER A 82 -2.75 14.04 -9.05
C SER A 82 -2.71 12.92 -10.08
N ASN A 83 -1.62 12.81 -10.83
CA ASN A 83 -1.48 11.78 -11.86
C ASN A 83 -0.02 11.31 -11.97
N GLU A 84 0.62 11.09 -10.83
CA GLU A 84 2.02 10.67 -10.80
C GLU A 84 2.17 9.21 -11.24
N ALA A 85 1.32 8.31 -10.75
CA ALA A 85 1.31 6.89 -11.12
C ALA A 85 0.78 6.64 -12.55
N LEU A 86 0.22 7.65 -13.21
CA LEU A 86 -0.36 7.56 -14.56
C LEU A 86 -1.46 6.48 -14.68
N GLY A 87 -2.33 6.40 -13.68
CA GLY A 87 -3.43 5.45 -13.65
C GLY A 87 -4.68 5.90 -14.41
N SER A 88 -5.76 5.15 -14.24
CA SER A 88 -6.97 5.31 -15.05
C SER A 88 -7.89 6.44 -14.55
N ALA A 89 -7.60 7.02 -13.38
CA ALA A 89 -8.46 7.98 -12.69
C ALA A 89 -7.70 9.28 -12.25
N VAL A 90 -8.41 10.24 -11.66
CA VAL A 90 -7.90 11.57 -11.24
C VAL A 90 -7.27 11.52 -9.85
N GLN A 91 -7.67 10.56 -9.03
CA GLN A 91 -7.21 10.33 -7.68
C GLN A 91 -6.30 9.12 -7.63
N GLU A 92 -5.25 9.25 -6.83
CA GLU A 92 -4.34 8.17 -6.49
C GLU A 92 -4.08 8.20 -4.99
N ILE A 93 -3.54 7.11 -4.44
CA ILE A 93 -3.14 7.07 -3.04
C ILE A 93 -1.63 7.36 -2.95
N MET A 94 -1.28 8.38 -2.20
CA MET A 94 0.09 8.73 -1.87
C MET A 94 0.41 8.23 -0.47
N VAL A 95 1.49 7.48 -0.33
CA VAL A 95 2.06 7.06 0.95
C VAL A 95 3.39 7.75 1.17
N ASP A 96 3.57 8.23 2.41
CA ASP A 96 4.81 8.82 2.89
C ASP A 96 5.22 8.09 4.16
N ASN A 97 6.30 7.31 4.08
CA ASN A 97 6.85 6.56 5.20
C ASN A 97 5.81 5.61 5.84
N CYS A 98 4.95 5.03 5.01
CA CYS A 98 4.05 3.94 5.36
C CYS A 98 3.85 2.99 4.17
N THR A 99 3.15 1.89 4.42
CA THR A 99 2.80 0.91 3.38
C THR A 99 1.31 0.66 3.36
N ILE A 100 0.78 0.35 2.19
CA ILE A 100 -0.56 -0.21 2.06
C ILE A 100 -0.44 -1.72 2.02
N VAL A 101 -1.27 -2.40 2.81
CA VAL A 101 -1.36 -3.85 2.88
C VAL A 101 -2.72 -4.28 2.36
N PHE A 102 -2.71 -5.32 1.53
CA PHE A 102 -3.89 -5.96 0.98
C PHE A 102 -3.89 -7.42 1.38
N GLU A 103 -4.98 -7.85 2.02
CA GLU A 103 -5.20 -9.23 2.43
C GLU A 103 -6.48 -9.75 1.77
N PRO A 104 -6.40 -10.28 0.53
CA PRO A 104 -7.58 -10.76 -0.20
C PRO A 104 -8.23 -11.97 0.48
N ASP A 105 -9.56 -11.98 0.57
CA ASP A 105 -10.33 -13.13 1.05
C ASP A 105 -11.43 -13.51 0.02
N PRO A 106 -11.29 -14.63 -0.70
CA PRO A 106 -10.19 -15.59 -0.64
C PRO A 106 -8.88 -15.04 -1.25
N PRO A 107 -7.74 -15.66 -0.93
CA PRO A 107 -6.42 -15.27 -1.40
C PRO A 107 -6.33 -15.11 -2.93
N ALA A 108 -5.52 -14.15 -3.37
CA ALA A 108 -5.34 -13.87 -4.79
C ALA A 108 -4.34 -14.84 -5.45
N LYS A 109 -4.31 -14.88 -6.77
CA LYS A 109 -3.32 -15.62 -7.58
C LYS A 109 -2.32 -14.70 -8.27
N ALA A 110 -2.70 -13.45 -8.48
CA ALA A 110 -1.91 -12.45 -9.19
C ALA A 110 -2.35 -11.06 -8.75
N ALA A 111 -1.44 -10.09 -8.89
CA ALA A 111 -1.70 -8.68 -8.63
C ALA A 111 -0.99 -7.81 -9.65
N ARG A 112 -1.49 -6.59 -9.86
CA ARG A 112 -0.88 -5.57 -10.70
C ARG A 112 -1.25 -4.20 -10.15
N PHE A 113 -0.32 -3.26 -10.17
CA PHE A 113 -0.61 -1.86 -9.90
C PHE A 113 0.30 -0.96 -10.72
N ARG A 114 -0.11 0.29 -10.83
CA ARG A 114 0.75 1.39 -11.28
C ARG A 114 1.33 2.10 -10.09
N TYR A 115 2.52 2.67 -10.29
CA TYR A 115 3.19 3.43 -9.26
C TYR A 115 3.98 4.61 -9.81
N ALA A 116 4.24 5.56 -8.93
CA ALA A 116 5.38 6.46 -9.03
C ALA A 116 6.14 6.47 -7.70
N ASP A 117 7.46 6.31 -7.79
CA ASP A 117 8.42 6.44 -6.71
C ASP A 117 9.23 7.71 -6.97
N LEU A 118 9.04 8.74 -6.14
CA LEU A 118 9.69 10.04 -6.30
C LEU A 118 10.89 10.22 -5.36
N GLY A 119 11.25 9.20 -4.58
CA GLY A 119 12.36 9.32 -3.64
C GLY A 119 12.39 8.27 -2.52
N GLY A 120 13.61 8.07 -1.99
CA GLY A 120 13.84 7.24 -0.82
C GLY A 120 14.09 5.77 -1.17
N ASN A 121 13.37 4.88 -0.49
CA ASN A 121 13.41 3.43 -0.70
C ASN A 121 11.98 2.90 -0.69
N THR A 122 11.78 1.71 -1.25
CA THR A 122 10.48 1.05 -1.36
C THR A 122 10.45 -0.23 -0.53
N ASN A 123 9.32 -0.50 0.11
CA ASN A 123 9.01 -1.75 0.78
C ASN A 123 8.02 -2.53 -0.09
N PHE A 124 8.28 -3.81 -0.29
CA PHE A 124 7.41 -4.71 -1.04
C PHE A 124 7.38 -6.09 -0.39
N GLU A 125 6.21 -6.71 -0.27
CA GLU A 125 6.09 -8.04 0.34
C GLU A 125 5.01 -8.85 -0.33
N ILE A 126 5.27 -10.16 -0.47
CA ILE A 126 4.26 -11.17 -0.75
C ILE A 126 4.41 -12.25 0.31
N ASN A 127 3.35 -12.50 1.09
CA ASN A 127 3.26 -13.60 2.07
C ASN A 127 4.50 -13.73 2.99
N GLY A 128 4.99 -12.64 3.58
CA GLY A 128 6.14 -12.67 4.50
C GLY A 128 7.53 -12.55 3.84
N ASP A 129 7.65 -12.67 2.51
CA ASP A 129 8.91 -12.41 1.79
C ASP A 129 9.07 -10.90 1.56
N PHE A 130 9.54 -10.22 2.61
CA PHE A 130 9.70 -8.77 2.64
C PHE A 130 10.98 -8.31 1.95
N ARG A 131 10.85 -7.34 1.05
CA ARG A 131 11.91 -6.71 0.28
C ARG A 131 11.95 -5.21 0.56
N ASN A 132 13.10 -4.75 1.05
CA ASN A 132 13.43 -3.34 1.17
C ASN A 132 14.47 -3.01 0.09
N VAL A 133 14.04 -2.25 -0.92
CA VAL A 133 14.79 -2.00 -2.16
C VAL A 133 14.91 -0.51 -2.43
N ALA A 134 15.90 -0.10 -3.22
CA ALA A 134 16.04 1.30 -3.60
C ALA A 134 14.81 1.80 -4.39
N ASP A 135 14.32 0.96 -5.31
CA ASP A 135 13.16 1.20 -6.16
C ASP A 135 12.57 -0.15 -6.61
N LEU A 136 11.37 -0.13 -7.20
CA LEU A 136 10.71 -1.36 -7.64
C LEU A 136 11.39 -2.02 -8.84
N SER A 137 12.15 -1.29 -9.67
CA SER A 137 12.87 -1.91 -10.81
C SER A 137 13.82 -3.02 -10.38
N MET A 138 14.36 -2.95 -9.16
CA MET A 138 15.21 -3.98 -8.58
C MET A 138 14.51 -5.35 -8.41
N LEU A 139 13.19 -5.39 -8.45
CA LEU A 139 12.40 -6.62 -8.34
C LEU A 139 12.07 -7.26 -9.70
N ASP A 140 12.41 -6.62 -10.82
CA ASP A 140 12.12 -7.17 -12.15
C ASP A 140 12.85 -8.50 -12.36
N GLY A 141 12.10 -9.54 -12.71
CA GLY A 141 12.61 -10.90 -12.91
C GLY A 141 12.89 -11.68 -11.63
N PHE A 142 12.69 -11.10 -10.45
CA PHE A 142 12.89 -11.79 -9.17
C PHE A 142 11.66 -12.60 -8.76
N ILE A 143 11.93 -13.65 -7.98
CA ILE A 143 10.88 -14.38 -7.26
C ILE A 143 10.72 -13.73 -5.88
N VAL A 144 9.49 -13.32 -5.55
CA VAL A 144 9.10 -12.79 -4.23
C VAL A 144 7.87 -13.55 -3.76
N GLY A 145 7.92 -14.14 -2.57
CA GLY A 145 6.81 -14.93 -2.00
C GLY A 145 6.41 -16.14 -2.87
N GLY A 146 7.31 -16.63 -3.73
CA GLY A 146 7.06 -17.69 -4.70
C GLY A 146 6.49 -17.23 -6.05
N HIS A 147 6.27 -15.93 -6.25
CA HIS A 147 5.77 -15.37 -7.50
C HIS A 147 6.87 -14.67 -8.30
N LEU A 148 6.82 -14.83 -9.62
CA LEU A 148 7.60 -13.97 -10.51
C LEU A 148 7.03 -12.56 -10.47
N VAL A 149 7.90 -11.59 -10.19
CA VAL A 149 7.62 -10.16 -10.30
C VAL A 149 8.21 -9.66 -11.61
N THR A 150 7.42 -8.89 -12.37
CA THR A 150 7.91 -8.13 -13.52
C THR A 150 7.56 -6.67 -13.35
N VAL A 151 8.47 -5.80 -13.72
CA VAL A 151 8.30 -4.35 -13.63
C VAL A 151 8.54 -3.76 -15.02
N VAL A 152 7.64 -2.87 -15.44
CA VAL A 152 7.84 -2.05 -16.64
C VAL A 152 7.85 -0.60 -16.17
N TRP A 153 8.99 0.06 -16.30
CA TRP A 153 9.21 1.38 -15.72
C TRP A 153 9.85 2.36 -16.70
N VAL A 154 9.72 3.63 -16.36
CA VAL A 154 10.47 4.73 -16.94
C VAL A 154 11.12 5.48 -15.78
N SER A 155 12.42 5.74 -15.91
CA SER A 155 13.18 6.54 -14.94
C SER A 155 13.43 7.94 -15.48
N GLY A 156 13.42 8.93 -14.58
CA GLY A 156 13.84 10.30 -14.83
C GLY A 156 14.79 10.81 -13.75
N LEU A 157 15.02 12.13 -13.70
CA LEU A 157 15.89 12.72 -12.68
C LEU A 157 15.24 12.63 -11.30
N GLY A 158 15.57 11.57 -10.55
CA GLY A 158 15.11 11.36 -9.18
C GLY A 158 13.71 10.75 -9.06
N PHE A 159 13.16 10.18 -10.13
CA PHE A 159 11.90 9.44 -10.04
C PHE A 159 11.90 8.18 -10.89
N GLU A 160 11.06 7.22 -10.51
CA GLU A 160 10.65 6.09 -11.31
C GLU A 160 9.12 6.00 -11.33
N ARG A 161 8.53 5.65 -12.46
CA ARG A 161 7.11 5.30 -12.51
C ARG A 161 6.88 4.16 -13.46
N GLY A 162 5.87 3.35 -13.19
CA GLY A 162 5.70 2.12 -13.94
C GLY A 162 4.50 1.29 -13.54
N ILE A 163 4.57 0.03 -13.98
CA ILE A 163 3.61 -1.01 -13.67
C ILE A 163 4.38 -2.18 -13.07
N LEU A 164 4.02 -2.59 -11.87
CA LEU A 164 4.47 -3.85 -11.28
C LEU A 164 3.39 -4.91 -11.49
N THR A 165 3.80 -6.11 -11.91
CA THR A 165 2.92 -7.27 -12.06
C THR A 165 3.48 -8.46 -11.30
N VAL A 166 2.64 -9.06 -10.45
CA VAL A 166 2.87 -10.32 -9.75
C VAL A 166 2.18 -11.44 -10.52
N HIS A 167 2.97 -12.37 -11.07
CA HIS A 167 2.46 -13.45 -11.91
C HIS A 167 1.99 -14.67 -11.10
N PRO A 168 1.02 -15.43 -11.61
CA PRO A 168 0.52 -16.64 -10.93
C PRO A 168 1.51 -17.81 -11.08
N ALA A 169 2.51 -17.88 -10.21
CA ALA A 169 3.51 -18.95 -10.19
C ALA A 169 3.69 -19.62 -8.81
N GLY A 170 3.28 -18.95 -7.73
CA GLY A 170 3.50 -19.36 -6.35
C GLY A 170 2.23 -19.87 -5.63
N PRO A 171 2.28 -19.97 -4.29
CA PRO A 171 1.09 -20.19 -3.46
C PRO A 171 0.06 -19.06 -3.66
N PRO A 172 -1.18 -19.19 -3.15
CA PRO A 172 -2.08 -18.05 -3.13
C PRO A 172 -1.49 -16.87 -2.35
N ILE A 173 -1.73 -15.65 -2.82
CA ILE A 173 -1.32 -14.38 -2.20
C ILE A 173 -2.34 -14.06 -1.12
N ASP A 174 -1.97 -14.37 0.12
CA ASP A 174 -2.72 -14.04 1.34
C ASP A 174 -2.46 -12.58 1.75
N LEU A 175 -1.26 -12.06 1.46
CA LEU A 175 -0.84 -10.70 1.78
C LEU A 175 0.04 -10.10 0.68
N LEU A 176 -0.27 -8.88 0.28
CA LEU A 176 0.57 -8.01 -0.55
C LEU A 176 0.78 -6.69 0.20
N ARG A 177 2.04 -6.29 0.42
CA ARG A 177 2.40 -4.97 0.98
C ARG A 177 3.22 -4.17 -0.02
N VAL A 178 2.95 -2.88 -0.11
CA VAL A 178 3.76 -1.95 -0.91
C VAL A 178 3.74 -0.53 -0.32
N GLY A 179 4.85 0.17 -0.33
CA GLY A 179 4.92 1.60 0.02
C GLY A 179 6.32 2.18 0.00
N GLY A 180 6.45 3.48 0.27
CA GLY A 180 7.69 4.24 0.15
C GLY A 180 7.65 5.56 0.91
N GLN A 181 8.63 6.43 0.66
CA GLN A 181 8.75 7.75 1.32
C GLN A 181 8.02 8.84 0.51
N GLU A 182 8.01 8.75 -0.81
CA GLU A 182 7.28 9.66 -1.70
C GLU A 182 6.62 8.83 -2.81
N PHE A 183 5.68 7.95 -2.43
CA PHE A 183 5.22 6.86 -3.29
C PHE A 183 3.73 6.97 -3.60
N PHE A 184 3.38 6.83 -4.87
CA PHE A 184 2.02 6.92 -5.39
C PHE A 184 1.59 5.57 -5.95
N LEU A 185 0.35 5.17 -5.69
CA LEU A 185 -0.27 3.93 -6.16
C LEU A 185 -1.60 4.23 -6.84
N ASP A 186 -1.81 3.58 -7.98
CA ASP A 186 -3.11 3.57 -8.65
C ASP A 186 -3.32 2.27 -9.45
N ASP A 187 -4.53 2.05 -9.95
CA ASP A 187 -4.93 0.87 -10.74
C ASP A 187 -4.55 -0.45 -10.07
N LEU A 188 -4.61 -0.52 -8.73
CA LEU A 188 -4.29 -1.76 -8.02
C LEU A 188 -5.39 -2.77 -8.24
N CYS A 189 -5.02 -3.86 -8.90
CA CYS A 189 -5.88 -4.97 -9.22
C CYS A 189 -5.30 -6.29 -8.72
N TYR A 190 -6.16 -7.21 -8.29
CA TYR A 190 -5.82 -8.59 -7.99
C TYR A 190 -6.79 -9.55 -8.66
N ARG A 191 -6.32 -10.77 -8.93
CA ARG A 191 -7.11 -11.83 -9.58
C ARG A 191 -7.17 -13.06 -8.69
N ARG A 192 -8.34 -13.68 -8.60
CA ARG A 192 -8.57 -14.94 -7.88
C ARG A 192 -8.37 -16.16 -8.77
#